data_AF-A0A2Z2HS42-F1
#
_entry.id   AF-A0A2Z2HS42-F1
#
_cell.length_a   1.000
_cell.length_b   1.000
_cell.length_c   1.000
_cell.angle_alpha   90.00
_cell.angle_beta   90.00
_cell.angle_gamma   90.00
#
_symmetry.space_group_name_H-M   'P 1'
#
loop_
_entity.id
_entity.type
_entity.pdbx_description
1 polymer ?
#
loop_
_entity_poly.entity_id
_entity_poly.type
_entity_poly.pdbx_seq_one_letter_code
_entity_poly.pdbx_strand_id
1 'polypeptide(L)'
;MPINATWGELLVGAYHKRMNGCEVISYNNRSRERGNQMEADVIAIDNDRDTDQQTVYVCEVVTHMSGKLYSGDPEEGWWDQFTNTKAHRFSLQKLEQKFSKDYDYVNDTFANADDHVYQFWAPVVTGWARGSGLIDGLEELGRRFEDETGEELELVINQDYTERIRSLREEAKGDTQYFTKLVS
;
A
#
# COMPACT_ATOMS: atom_id res chain seq x y z
N MET A 1 21.20 -9.26 -5.86
CA MET A 1 20.02 -10.15 -5.87
C MET A 1 19.04 -9.59 -6.87
N PRO A 2 18.42 -10.39 -7.74
CA PRO A 2 17.32 -9.89 -8.57
C PRO A 2 16.21 -9.38 -7.64
N ILE A 3 15.66 -8.21 -7.95
CA ILE A 3 14.47 -7.69 -7.27
C ILE A 3 13.34 -8.67 -7.61
N ASN A 4 12.82 -9.39 -6.63
CA ASN A 4 11.73 -10.34 -6.83
C ASN A 4 10.37 -9.64 -6.68
N ALA A 5 10.22 -8.48 -7.33
CA ALA A 5 9.01 -7.67 -7.25
C ALA A 5 8.00 -8.05 -8.31
N THR A 6 6.71 -8.08 -7.94
CA THR A 6 5.63 -8.28 -8.90
C THR A 6 5.43 -7.03 -9.77
N TRP A 7 4.72 -7.18 -10.90
CA TRP A 7 4.41 -6.03 -11.76
C TRP A 7 3.59 -4.95 -11.04
N GLY A 8 2.73 -5.33 -10.09
CA GLY A 8 1.96 -4.37 -9.31
C GLY A 8 2.85 -3.57 -8.37
N GLU A 9 3.76 -4.23 -7.65
CA GLU A 9 4.76 -3.56 -6.82
C GLU A 9 5.60 -2.57 -7.64
N LEU A 10 6.09 -2.98 -8.82
CA LEU A 10 6.86 -2.11 -9.70
C LEU A 10 6.06 -0.88 -10.15
N LEU A 11 4.75 -1.00 -10.39
CA LEU A 11 3.89 0.12 -10.71
C LEU A 11 3.70 1.07 -9.52
N VAL A 12 3.49 0.54 -8.32
CA VAL A 12 3.36 1.32 -7.08
C VAL A 12 4.66 2.07 -6.77
N GLY A 13 5.80 1.38 -6.87
CA GLY A 13 7.11 2.02 -6.69
C GLY A 13 7.41 3.09 -7.74
N ALA A 14 7.01 2.86 -9.00
CA ALA A 14 7.11 3.87 -10.05
C ALA A 14 6.18 5.07 -9.82
N TYR A 15 4.97 4.83 -9.28
CA TYR A 15 4.05 5.88 -8.88
C TYR A 15 4.70 6.78 -7.83
N HIS A 16 5.19 6.22 -6.73
CA HIS A 16 5.85 7.00 -5.67
C HIS A 16 7.08 7.75 -6.17
N LYS A 17 7.92 7.12 -6.98
CA LYS A 17 9.10 7.77 -7.57
C LYS A 17 8.76 8.96 -8.47
N ARG A 18 7.68 8.88 -9.24
CA ARG A 18 7.36 9.88 -10.28
C ARG A 18 6.36 10.93 -9.83
N MET A 19 5.37 10.51 -9.04
CA MET A 19 4.27 11.36 -8.61
C MET A 19 4.55 12.00 -7.26
N ASN A 20 5.17 11.26 -6.34
CA ASN A 20 5.50 11.76 -4.99
C ASN A 20 6.98 12.15 -4.85
N GLY A 21 7.77 12.08 -5.92
CA GLY A 21 9.18 12.51 -5.89
C GLY A 21 10.12 11.60 -5.08
N CYS A 22 9.65 10.46 -4.55
CA CYS A 22 10.44 9.60 -3.68
C CYS A 22 11.79 9.21 -4.29
N GLU A 23 12.87 9.48 -3.56
CA GLU A 23 14.24 9.24 -4.01
C GLU A 23 14.65 7.77 -3.83
N VAL A 24 14.08 7.10 -2.81
CA VAL A 24 14.37 5.70 -2.48
C VAL A 24 13.10 4.88 -2.63
N ILE A 25 13.19 3.79 -3.39
CA ILE A 25 12.15 2.77 -3.48
C ILE A 25 12.77 1.41 -3.16
N SER A 26 12.23 0.74 -2.15
CA SER A 26 12.64 -0.60 -1.74
C SER A 26 11.47 -1.57 -1.86
N TYR A 27 11.71 -2.76 -2.41
CA TYR A 27 10.69 -3.77 -2.68
C TYR A 27 10.94 -5.03 -1.86
N ASN A 28 9.86 -5.76 -1.52
CA ASN A 28 9.91 -7.02 -0.78
C ASN A 28 10.72 -6.90 0.52
N ASN A 29 10.43 -5.85 1.29
CA ASN A 29 11.12 -5.55 2.53
C ASN A 29 10.76 -6.61 3.56
N ARG A 30 11.78 -7.23 4.17
CA ARG A 30 11.58 -8.22 5.21
C ARG A 30 12.55 -7.93 6.35
N SER A 31 12.07 -8.06 7.58
CA SER A 31 12.98 -8.01 8.73
C SER A 31 13.94 -9.20 8.69
N ARG A 32 15.21 -8.94 9.05
CA ARG A 32 16.24 -9.98 9.25
C ARG A 32 16.33 -10.42 10.71
N GLU A 33 15.62 -9.76 11.61
CA GLU A 33 15.66 -10.03 13.03
C GLU A 33 14.91 -11.32 13.37
N ARG A 34 15.51 -12.15 14.21
CA ARG A 34 14.96 -13.46 14.57
C ARG A 34 13.72 -13.28 15.44
N GLY A 35 12.55 -13.51 14.85
CA GLY A 35 11.24 -13.36 15.53
C GLY A 35 10.40 -12.23 14.95
N ASN A 36 11.03 -11.30 14.22
CA ASN A 36 10.35 -10.25 13.49
C ASN A 36 10.05 -10.75 12.06
N GLN A 37 8.76 -10.96 11.78
CA GLN A 37 8.27 -11.43 10.48
C GLN A 37 7.62 -10.30 9.67
N MET A 38 8.05 -9.05 9.86
CA MET A 38 7.60 -7.95 9.00
C MET A 38 7.89 -8.31 7.53
N GLU A 39 6.89 -8.07 6.69
CA GLU A 39 6.96 -8.14 5.23
C GLU A 39 6.12 -7.02 4.62
N ALA A 40 6.79 -5.95 4.15
CA ALA A 40 6.17 -4.84 3.44
C ALA A 40 6.55 -4.88 1.96
N ASP A 41 5.54 -4.84 1.09
CA ASP A 41 5.72 -5.03 -0.36
C ASP A 41 6.54 -3.91 -0.99
N VAL A 42 6.23 -2.64 -0.66
CA VAL A 42 6.99 -1.46 -1.10
C VAL A 42 7.18 -0.49 0.06
N ILE A 43 8.41 0.00 0.23
CA ILE A 43 8.71 1.17 1.06
C ILE A 43 9.28 2.24 0.13
N ALA A 44 8.70 3.43 0.15
CA ALA A 44 9.18 4.59 -0.60
C ALA A 44 9.49 5.74 0.35
N ILE A 45 10.60 6.44 0.12
CA ILE A 45 11.05 7.53 0.99
C ILE A 45 11.16 8.80 0.14
N ASP A 46 10.40 9.81 0.54
CA ASP A 46 10.59 11.18 0.09
C ASP A 46 11.41 11.95 1.13
N ASN A 47 12.41 12.68 0.66
CA ASN A 47 13.20 13.60 1.46
C ASN A 47 13.05 14.97 0.80
N ASP A 48 12.07 15.74 1.25
CA ASP A 48 11.82 17.07 0.71
C ASP A 48 12.98 17.98 1.13
N ARG A 49 13.79 18.37 0.15
CA ARG A 49 14.99 19.20 0.36
C ARG A 49 14.67 20.66 0.63
N ASP A 50 13.47 21.11 0.28
CA ASP A 50 13.04 22.49 0.49
C ASP A 50 12.51 22.67 1.92
N THR A 51 11.88 21.64 2.49
CA THR A 51 11.31 21.66 3.84
C THR A 51 12.14 20.92 4.89
N ASP A 52 13.14 20.13 4.46
CA ASP A 52 13.92 19.19 5.29
C ASP A 52 13.04 18.11 5.96
N GLN A 53 11.85 17.86 5.38
CA GLN A 53 10.92 16.84 5.88
C GLN A 53 11.15 15.48 5.21
N GLN A 54 10.98 14.42 5.98
CA GLN A 54 11.01 13.05 5.47
C GLN A 54 9.64 12.38 5.62
N THR A 55 9.10 11.91 4.49
CA THR A 55 7.89 11.08 4.45
C THR A 55 8.24 9.66 4.03
N VAL A 56 7.80 8.68 4.83
CA VAL A 56 7.97 7.25 4.53
C VAL A 56 6.62 6.64 4.15
N TYR A 57 6.49 6.23 2.89
CA TYR A 57 5.33 5.50 2.40
C TYR A 57 5.53 3.99 2.56
N VAL A 58 4.55 3.33 3.16
CA VAL A 58 4.56 1.89 3.45
C VAL A 58 3.38 1.26 2.73
N CYS A 59 3.64 0.46 1.70
CA CYS A 59 2.61 -0.05 0.82
C CYS A 59 2.49 -1.56 0.88
N GLU A 60 1.24 -2.01 1.01
CA GLU A 60 0.79 -3.38 0.79
C GLU A 60 0.08 -3.49 -0.55
N VAL A 61 0.47 -4.45 -1.40
CA VAL A 61 0.08 -4.49 -2.81
C VAL A 61 -0.55 -5.83 -3.19
N VAL A 62 -1.83 -5.79 -3.55
CA VAL A 62 -2.53 -6.94 -4.14
C VAL A 62 -2.60 -6.77 -5.65
N THR A 63 -2.12 -7.78 -6.39
CA THR A 63 -2.04 -7.74 -7.86
C THR A 63 -3.14 -8.53 -8.57
N HIS A 64 -3.96 -9.26 -7.83
CA HIS A 64 -4.94 -10.17 -8.42
C HIS A 64 -6.19 -9.42 -8.94
N MET A 65 -6.44 -9.55 -10.24
CA MET A 65 -7.62 -8.99 -10.92
C MET A 65 -8.94 -9.70 -10.58
N SER A 66 -8.89 -10.78 -9.79
CA SER A 66 -10.08 -11.58 -9.43
C SER A 66 -10.94 -10.94 -8.33
N GLY A 67 -10.44 -9.88 -7.67
CA GLY A 67 -11.09 -9.24 -6.54
C GLY A 67 -10.98 -10.00 -5.21
N LYS A 68 -10.39 -11.20 -5.21
CA LYS A 68 -10.08 -11.94 -3.99
C LYS A 68 -8.73 -11.46 -3.45
N LEU A 69 -8.69 -11.07 -2.17
CA LEU A 69 -7.48 -10.62 -1.50
C LEU A 69 -6.71 -11.82 -0.92
N TYR A 70 -7.17 -12.36 0.21
CA TYR A 70 -6.55 -13.50 0.89
C TYR A 70 -7.55 -14.65 1.13
N SER A 71 -7.03 -15.86 1.29
CA SER A 71 -7.82 -17.05 1.59
C SER A 71 -7.26 -17.82 2.78
N GLY A 72 -8.12 -18.21 3.71
CA GLY A 72 -7.75 -18.94 4.91
C GLY A 72 -8.91 -19.03 5.89
N ASP A 73 -8.60 -19.46 7.11
CA ASP A 73 -9.52 -19.59 8.23
C ASP A 73 -9.36 -18.39 9.16
N PRO A 74 -10.34 -17.46 9.20
CA PRO A 74 -10.29 -16.33 10.11
C PRO A 74 -10.59 -16.78 11.53
N GLU A 75 -9.95 -16.12 12.49
CA GLU A 75 -10.39 -16.14 13.88
C GLU A 75 -11.63 -15.24 14.05
N GLU A 76 -12.34 -15.40 15.17
CA GLU A 76 -13.42 -14.48 15.55
C GLU A 76 -12.84 -13.09 15.79
N GLY A 77 -13.50 -12.05 15.29
CA GLY A 77 -12.99 -10.68 15.38
C GLY A 77 -13.98 -9.63 14.89
N TRP A 78 -13.59 -8.36 14.95
CA TRP A 78 -14.48 -7.25 14.60
C TRP A 78 -14.98 -7.33 13.15
N TRP A 79 -14.21 -7.94 12.25
CA TRP A 79 -14.58 -8.16 10.84
C TRP A 79 -15.82 -9.05 10.67
N ASP A 80 -16.23 -9.82 11.69
CA ASP A 80 -17.44 -10.64 11.67
C ASP A 80 -18.70 -9.81 11.44
N GLN A 81 -18.73 -8.55 11.89
CA GLN A 81 -19.89 -7.67 11.73
C GLN A 81 -20.07 -7.15 10.30
N PHE A 82 -19.00 -7.12 9.52
CA PHE A 82 -19.02 -6.58 8.18
C PHE A 82 -19.37 -7.64 7.15
N THR A 83 -18.85 -8.87 7.30
CA THR A 83 -18.95 -9.87 6.25
C THR A 83 -19.15 -11.32 6.72
N ASN A 84 -20.14 -11.98 6.11
CA ASN A 84 -20.41 -13.40 6.34
C ASN A 84 -19.48 -14.34 5.55
N THR A 85 -18.69 -13.81 4.61
CA THR A 85 -17.74 -14.60 3.82
C THR A 85 -16.41 -14.79 4.53
N LYS A 86 -16.06 -16.06 4.78
CA LYS A 86 -14.79 -16.50 5.37
C LYS A 86 -13.56 -15.85 4.74
N ALA A 87 -13.52 -15.76 3.41
CA ALA A 87 -12.42 -15.16 2.68
C ALA A 87 -12.24 -13.66 2.96
N HIS A 88 -13.34 -12.91 3.08
CA HIS A 88 -13.28 -11.47 3.37
C HIS A 88 -12.83 -11.22 4.80
N ARG A 89 -13.39 -11.96 5.77
CA ARG A 89 -12.94 -11.92 7.17
C ARG A 89 -11.45 -12.21 7.30
N PHE A 90 -10.99 -13.27 6.65
CA PHE A 90 -9.57 -13.63 6.65
C PHE A 90 -8.72 -12.54 5.99
N SER A 91 -9.21 -11.90 4.94
CA SER A 91 -8.50 -10.79 4.29
C SER A 91 -8.35 -9.59 5.22
N LEU A 92 -9.40 -9.20 5.93
CA LEU A 92 -9.37 -8.11 6.90
C LEU A 92 -8.41 -8.43 8.06
N GLN A 93 -8.49 -9.62 8.64
CA GLN A 93 -7.56 -10.09 9.66
C GLN A 93 -6.11 -10.07 9.16
N LYS A 94 -5.85 -10.53 7.93
CA LYS A 94 -4.50 -10.54 7.37
C LYS A 94 -3.94 -9.15 7.15
N LEU A 95 -4.77 -8.21 6.69
CA LEU A 95 -4.35 -6.82 6.47
C LEU A 95 -4.08 -6.11 7.78
N GLU A 96 -4.95 -6.27 8.79
CA GLU A 96 -4.71 -5.74 10.15
C GLU A 96 -3.37 -6.24 10.70
N GLN A 97 -3.12 -7.55 10.64
CA GLN A 97 -1.86 -8.13 11.09
C GLN A 97 -0.62 -7.63 10.32
N LYS A 98 -0.78 -7.28 9.04
CA LYS A 98 0.33 -6.76 8.22
C LYS A 98 0.61 -5.31 8.59
N PHE A 99 -0.40 -4.45 8.55
CA PHE A 99 -0.23 -3.04 8.92
C PHE A 99 0.23 -2.84 10.36
N SER A 100 -0.23 -3.64 11.32
CA SER A 100 0.30 -3.59 12.70
C SER A 100 1.80 -3.91 12.76
N LYS A 101 2.28 -4.92 12.02
CA LYS A 101 3.71 -5.27 11.97
C LYS A 101 4.54 -4.27 11.19
N ASP A 102 3.96 -3.72 10.13
CA ASP A 102 4.60 -2.70 9.31
C ASP A 102 4.77 -1.42 10.13
N TYR A 103 3.74 -1.03 10.90
CA TYR A 103 3.78 0.08 11.83
C TYR A 103 4.90 -0.08 12.84
N ASP A 104 4.94 -1.22 13.56
CA ASP A 104 5.98 -1.48 14.57
C ASP A 104 7.39 -1.36 13.98
N TYR A 105 7.60 -1.95 12.79
CA TYR A 105 8.92 -1.95 12.15
C TYR A 105 9.32 -0.58 11.61
N VAL A 106 8.41 0.11 10.91
CA VAL A 106 8.71 1.37 10.24
C VAL A 106 8.92 2.46 11.27
N ASN A 107 8.15 2.47 12.35
CA ASN A 107 8.37 3.40 13.45
C ASN A 107 9.67 3.14 14.20
N ASP A 108 10.12 1.89 14.34
CA ASP A 108 11.44 1.62 14.93
C ASP A 108 12.58 2.00 13.97
N THR A 109 12.46 1.64 12.69
CA THR A 109 13.52 1.82 11.68
C THR A 109 13.65 3.28 11.22
N PHE A 110 12.53 3.98 11.09
CA PHE A 110 12.40 5.35 10.60
C PHE A 110 11.79 6.26 11.66
N ALA A 111 12.17 6.08 12.92
CA ALA A 111 11.69 6.84 14.07
C ALA A 111 11.88 8.37 13.99
N ASN A 112 12.75 8.83 13.09
CA ASN A 112 13.05 10.24 12.89
C ASN A 112 12.42 10.82 11.61
N ALA A 113 11.63 10.04 10.87
CA ALA A 113 10.84 10.60 9.79
C ALA A 113 9.72 11.47 10.37
N ASP A 114 9.36 12.53 9.66
CA ASP A 114 8.31 13.45 10.10
C ASP A 114 6.92 12.85 9.92
N ASP A 115 6.74 12.07 8.85
CA ASP A 115 5.45 11.46 8.50
C ASP A 115 5.62 10.00 8.04
N HIS A 116 4.70 9.12 8.47
CA HIS A 116 4.55 7.77 7.92
C HIS A 116 3.18 7.62 7.27
N VAL A 117 3.14 7.22 6.00
CA VAL A 117 1.89 7.04 5.26
C VAL A 117 1.71 5.58 4.88
N TYR A 118 0.71 4.92 5.46
CA TYR A 118 0.41 3.52 5.18
C TYR A 118 -0.61 3.42 4.05
N GLN A 119 -0.40 2.50 3.11
CA GLN A 119 -1.24 2.40 1.92
C GLN A 119 -1.57 0.95 1.57
N PHE A 120 -2.84 0.69 1.29
CA PHE A 120 -3.28 -0.57 0.69
C PHE A 120 -3.63 -0.38 -0.79
N TRP A 121 -2.90 -1.03 -1.69
CA TRP A 121 -3.07 -0.93 -3.13
C TRP A 121 -3.74 -2.19 -3.71
N ALA A 122 -4.91 -2.03 -4.35
CA ALA A 122 -5.56 -3.13 -5.06
C ALA A 122 -6.35 -2.67 -6.30
N PRO A 123 -6.10 -3.24 -7.50
CA PRO A 123 -6.76 -2.81 -8.73
C PRO A 123 -8.26 -3.09 -8.72
N VAL A 124 -8.66 -4.18 -8.07
CA VAL A 124 -10.05 -4.60 -7.97
C VAL A 124 -10.28 -5.15 -6.57
N VAL A 125 -11.24 -4.57 -5.86
CA VAL A 125 -11.85 -5.14 -4.66
C VAL A 125 -13.33 -5.34 -5.00
N THR A 126 -13.77 -6.59 -5.09
CA THR A 126 -15.16 -6.91 -5.47
C THR A 126 -16.11 -6.57 -4.32
N GLY A 127 -17.28 -6.02 -4.66
CA GLY A 127 -18.19 -5.49 -3.64
C GLY A 127 -19.03 -4.26 -4.03
N TRP A 128 -18.96 -3.77 -5.27
CA TRP A 128 -19.57 -2.51 -5.72
C TRP A 128 -21.11 -2.35 -5.59
N ALA A 129 -21.83 -3.32 -5.03
CA ALA A 129 -23.22 -3.11 -4.63
C ALA A 129 -23.27 -2.63 -3.17
N ARG A 130 -23.97 -1.52 -2.92
CA ARG A 130 -24.31 -1.03 -1.55
C ARG A 130 -24.62 -2.20 -0.60
N GLY A 131 -23.89 -2.30 0.51
CA GLY A 131 -24.02 -3.39 1.49
C GLY A 131 -23.02 -4.55 1.33
N SER A 132 -21.90 -4.35 0.63
CA SER A 132 -20.83 -5.36 0.59
C SER A 132 -19.86 -5.14 1.75
N GLY A 133 -19.79 -6.12 2.64
CA GLY A 133 -18.99 -6.06 3.85
C GLY A 133 -17.48 -5.86 3.71
N LEU A 134 -16.89 -6.05 2.52
CA LEU A 134 -15.44 -5.96 2.42
C LEU A 134 -14.94 -4.52 2.37
N ILE A 135 -15.59 -3.65 1.60
CA ILE A 135 -15.20 -2.24 1.51
C ILE A 135 -15.44 -1.55 2.85
N ASP A 136 -16.64 -1.71 3.43
CA ASP A 136 -16.96 -1.17 4.77
C ASP A 136 -15.98 -1.70 5.84
N GLY A 137 -15.56 -2.97 5.72
CA GLY A 137 -14.54 -3.55 6.58
C GLY A 137 -13.15 -2.96 6.38
N LEU A 138 -12.75 -2.64 5.14
CA LEU A 138 -11.47 -1.96 4.87
C LEU A 138 -11.47 -0.53 5.39
N GLU A 139 -12.60 0.19 5.27
CA GLU A 139 -12.75 1.53 5.83
C GLU A 139 -12.71 1.52 7.36
N GLU A 140 -13.35 0.53 8.00
CA GLU A 140 -13.20 0.31 9.44
C GLU A 140 -11.76 -0.02 9.83
N LEU A 141 -11.06 -0.87 9.05
CA LEU A 141 -9.65 -1.16 9.29
C LEU A 141 -8.82 0.13 9.27
N GLY A 142 -9.06 1.01 8.29
CA GLY A 142 -8.39 2.30 8.20
C GLY A 142 -8.63 3.17 9.44
N ARG A 143 -9.88 3.31 9.86
CA ARG A 143 -10.22 4.07 11.07
C ARG A 143 -9.61 3.48 12.34
N ARG A 144 -9.64 2.15 12.49
CA ARG A 144 -9.03 1.47 13.65
C ARG A 144 -7.53 1.69 13.69
N PHE A 145 -6.88 1.58 12.54
CA PHE A 145 -5.45 1.82 12.43
C PHE A 145 -5.10 3.25 12.86
N GLU A 146 -5.83 4.25 12.36
CA GLU A 146 -5.66 5.65 12.77
C GLU A 146 -5.93 5.87 14.27
N ASP A 147 -7.01 5.30 14.82
CA ASP A 147 -7.36 5.39 16.23
C ASP A 147 -6.27 4.77 17.14
N GLU A 148 -5.64 3.67 16.71
CA GLU A 148 -4.64 2.94 17.48
C GLU A 148 -3.23 3.55 17.36
N THR A 149 -2.89 4.09 16.20
CA THR A 149 -1.52 4.47 15.85
C THR A 149 -1.30 5.98 15.72
N GLY A 150 -2.36 6.74 15.44
CA GLY A 150 -2.29 8.14 15.05
C GLY A 150 -1.94 8.37 13.58
N GLU A 151 -1.68 7.32 12.79
CA GLU A 151 -1.25 7.39 11.40
C GLU A 151 -2.36 6.98 10.43
N GLU A 152 -2.44 7.61 9.26
CA GLU A 152 -3.45 7.30 8.26
C GLU A 152 -3.12 5.99 7.50
N LEU A 153 -4.15 5.15 7.32
CA LEU A 153 -4.12 4.03 6.37
C LEU A 153 -4.98 4.36 5.14
N GLU A 154 -4.30 4.74 4.06
CA GLU A 154 -4.93 5.11 2.80
C GLU A 154 -5.33 3.86 1.97
N LEU A 155 -6.59 3.82 1.54
CA LEU A 155 -7.12 2.75 0.69
C LEU A 155 -7.04 3.15 -0.79
N VAL A 156 -6.03 2.64 -1.49
CA VAL A 156 -5.80 2.88 -2.92
C VAL A 156 -6.38 1.73 -3.73
N ILE A 157 -7.71 1.66 -3.74
CA ILE A 157 -8.43 0.55 -4.33
C ILE A 157 -9.23 0.98 -5.55
N ASN A 158 -9.56 0.04 -6.43
CA ASN A 158 -10.65 0.22 -7.40
C ASN A 158 -10.44 1.45 -8.34
N GLN A 159 -11.27 2.49 -8.20
CA GLN A 159 -11.21 3.69 -9.04
C GLN A 159 -9.97 4.54 -8.70
N ASP A 160 -9.63 4.67 -7.42
CA ASP A 160 -8.45 5.45 -6.99
C ASP A 160 -7.16 4.82 -7.51
N TYR A 161 -7.07 3.48 -7.45
CA TYR A 161 -5.99 2.74 -8.11
C TYR A 161 -5.93 3.07 -9.61
N THR A 162 -7.07 3.03 -10.29
CA THR A 162 -7.15 3.28 -11.74
C THR A 162 -6.71 4.71 -12.08
N GLU A 163 -7.09 5.69 -11.27
CA GLU A 163 -6.73 7.10 -11.45
C GLU A 163 -5.23 7.31 -11.24
N ARG A 164 -4.65 6.76 -10.17
CA ARG A 164 -3.21 6.84 -9.91
C ARG A 164 -2.36 6.23 -11.02
N ILE A 165 -2.74 5.06 -11.53
CA ILE A 165 -2.04 4.43 -12.65
C ILE A 165 -2.20 5.23 -13.95
N ARG A 166 -3.35 5.89 -14.17
CA ARG A 166 -3.53 6.79 -15.32
C ARG A 166 -2.62 8.01 -15.22
N SER A 167 -2.55 8.65 -14.06
CA SER A 167 -1.67 9.80 -13.82
C SER A 167 -0.20 9.43 -14.04
N LEU A 168 0.26 8.30 -13.51
CA LEU A 168 1.62 7.80 -13.76
C LEU A 168 1.89 7.59 -15.26
N ARG A 169 0.92 7.02 -15.98
CA ARG A 169 1.05 6.81 -17.43
C ARG A 169 1.08 8.12 -18.21
N GLU A 170 0.34 9.14 -17.77
CA GLU A 170 0.34 10.46 -18.39
C GLU A 170 1.66 11.18 -18.16
N GLU A 171 2.20 11.14 -16.94
CA GLU A 171 3.51 11.68 -16.61
C GLU A 171 4.61 11.01 -17.45
N ALA A 172 4.61 9.68 -17.53
CA ALA A 172 5.59 8.93 -18.33
C ALA A 172 5.54 9.24 -19.84
N LYS A 173 4.41 9.71 -20.38
CA LYS A 173 4.34 10.16 -21.79
C LYS A 173 5.09 11.47 -22.01
N GLY A 174 5.15 12.34 -21.00
CA GLY A 174 5.89 13.60 -21.04
C GLY A 174 7.37 13.37 -21.34
N ASP A 175 7.98 12.37 -20.70
CA ASP A 175 9.38 11.97 -20.91
C ASP A 175 9.68 11.61 -22.37
N THR A 176 8.77 10.87 -23.02
CA THR A 176 8.97 10.42 -24.40
C THR A 176 8.92 11.60 -25.38
N GLN A 177 8.09 12.59 -25.10
CA GLN A 177 8.03 13.83 -25.89
C GLN A 177 9.29 14.68 -25.69
N TYR A 178 9.80 14.75 -24.46
CA TYR A 178 11.04 15.45 -24.15
C TYR A 178 12.25 14.81 -24.85
N PHE A 179 12.36 13.48 -24.79
CA PHE A 179 13.42 12.73 -25.46
C PHE A 179 13.36 12.93 -26.99
N THR A 180 12.17 12.84 -27.58
CA THR A 180 11.96 13.04 -29.03
C THR A 180 12.37 14.45 -29.49
N LYS A 181 12.12 15.48 -28.67
CA LYS A 181 12.55 16.87 -28.96
C LYS A 181 14.05 17.10 -28.80
N LEU A 182 14.73 16.33 -27.95
CA LEU A 182 16.18 16.45 -27.76
C LEU A 182 16.99 15.78 -28.88
N VAL A 183 16.41 14.80 -29.58
CA VAL A 183 17.08 14.08 -30.68
C VAL A 183 16.62 14.52 -32.08
N SER A 184 15.80 15.58 -32.17
CA SER A 184 15.36 16.22 -33.42
C SER A 184 16.05 17.56 -33.63
#